data_AF-A0A953E3I1-F1
#
_entry.id   AF-A0A953E3I1-F1
#
_cell.length_a   1.000
_cell.length_b   1.000
_cell.length_c   1.000
_cell.angle_alpha   90.00
_cell.angle_beta   90.00
_cell.angle_gamma   90.00
#
_symmetry.space_group_name_H-M   'P 1'
#
loop_
_entity.id
_entity.type
_entity.pdbx_description
1 polymer ?
#
loop_
_entity_poly.entity_id
_entity_poly.type
_entity_poly.pdbx_seq_one_letter_code
_entity_poly.pdbx_strand_id
1 'polypeptide(L)'
;VRVKRGGGTAGHNGLRDMQRMLGTPDFWRVRLGIGHPGMKEKVTGHVLGNFAKADQPWVEALLDAVADAAPLLAQGKPEEFMTRVALLTQETR
;
A
#
# COMPACT_ATOMS: atom_id res chain seq x y z
N VAL A 1 -0.17 -7.04 -0.66
CA VAL A 1 -1.09 -5.86 -0.71
C VAL A 1 -2.35 -6.13 0.09
N ARG A 2 -2.98 -5.10 0.67
CA ARG A 2 -4.30 -5.21 1.33
C ARG A 2 -5.20 -4.03 0.97
N VAL A 3 -6.45 -4.30 0.60
CA VAL A 3 -7.48 -3.27 0.45
C VAL A 3 -8.29 -3.22 1.74
N LYS A 4 -8.58 -2.02 2.24
CA LYS A 4 -9.36 -1.82 3.47
C LYS A 4 -10.28 -0.62 3.31
N ARG A 5 -11.49 -0.71 3.87
CA ARG A 5 -12.35 0.43 4.16
C ARG A 5 -12.28 0.74 5.65
N GLY A 6 -12.18 2.01 6.02
CA GLY A 6 -12.22 2.40 7.43
C GLY A 6 -10.93 2.10 8.22
N GLY A 7 -11.04 2.29 9.53
CA GLY A 7 -10.03 1.95 10.54
C GLY A 7 -8.93 2.99 10.74
N GLY A 8 -8.13 2.80 11.79
CA GLY A 8 -7.13 3.77 12.24
C GLY A 8 -6.01 4.06 11.25
N THR A 9 -5.29 5.16 11.47
CA THR A 9 -4.27 5.71 10.58
C THR A 9 -2.91 5.01 10.67
N ALA A 10 -2.72 4.15 11.68
CA ALA A 10 -1.46 3.43 11.93
C ALA A 10 -0.22 4.35 11.96
N GLY A 11 -0.37 5.59 12.44
CA GLY A 11 0.71 6.57 12.51
C GLY A 11 1.01 7.30 11.20
N HIS A 12 0.31 7.00 10.10
CA HIS A 12 0.54 7.64 8.80
C HIS A 12 -0.04 9.07 8.77
N ASN A 13 0.83 10.06 8.56
CA ASN A 13 0.47 11.49 8.55
C ASN A 13 -0.62 11.81 7.51
N GLY A 14 -0.47 11.35 6.26
CA GLY A 14 -1.47 11.57 5.21
C GLY A 14 -2.84 10.96 5.51
N LEU A 15 -2.93 9.76 6.10
CA LEU A 15 -4.22 9.16 6.45
C LEU A 15 -4.91 9.94 7.57
N ARG A 16 -4.15 10.43 8.55
CA ARG A 16 -4.66 11.32 9.61
C ARG A 16 -5.19 12.62 9.04
N ASP A 17 -4.52 13.17 8.04
CA ASP A 17 -4.95 14.38 7.36
C ASP A 17 -6.25 14.18 6.58
N MET A 18 -6.33 13.11 5.77
CA MET A 18 -7.54 12.76 5.04
C MET A 18 -8.73 12.50 5.96
N GLN A 19 -8.54 11.76 7.05
CA GLN A 19 -9.60 11.52 8.02
C GLN A 19 -10.12 12.83 8.64
N ARG A 20 -9.21 13.80 8.90
CA ARG A 20 -9.59 15.13 9.40
C ARG A 20 -10.39 15.91 8.35
N MET A 21 -9.96 15.89 7.10
CA MET A 21 -10.61 16.63 6.00
C MET A 21 -11.96 16.03 5.59
N LEU A 22 -12.08 14.71 5.60
CA LEU A 22 -13.32 14.01 5.24
C LEU A 22 -14.31 13.90 6.41
N GLY A 23 -13.88 14.16 7.64
CA GLY A 23 -14.70 14.00 8.85
C GLY A 23 -15.04 12.55 9.20
N THR A 24 -14.50 11.57 8.47
CA THR A 24 -14.75 10.14 8.70
C THR A 24 -13.52 9.29 8.34
N PRO A 25 -13.26 8.18 9.05
CA PRO A 25 -12.27 7.20 8.62
C PRO A 25 -12.76 6.29 7.47
N ASP A 26 -14.05 6.34 7.09
CA ASP A 26 -14.74 5.32 6.27
C ASP A 26 -14.49 5.40 4.76
N PHE A 27 -13.26 5.73 4.39
CA PHE A 27 -12.78 5.71 3.01
C PHE A 27 -12.04 4.41 2.68
N TRP A 28 -12.04 4.06 1.39
CA TRP A 28 -11.24 2.95 0.86
C TRP A 28 -9.77 3.34 0.74
N ARG A 29 -8.88 2.39 1.03
CA ARG A 29 -7.44 2.56 0.87
C ARG A 29 -6.76 1.25 0.49
N VAL A 30 -5.78 1.34 -0.40
CA VAL A 30 -4.88 0.25 -0.75
C VAL A 30 -3.59 0.40 0.08
N ARG A 31 -3.22 -0.65 0.81
CA ARG A 31 -1.99 -0.71 1.61
C ARG A 31 -0.92 -1.48 0.83
N LEU A 32 0.12 -0.77 0.44
CA LEU A 32 1.36 -1.31 -0.10
C LEU A 32 2.39 -1.37 1.03
N GLY A 33 2.95 -2.54 1.30
CA GLY A 33 3.89 -2.73 2.39
C GLY A 33 5.31 -2.40 1.93
N ILE A 34 6.00 -1.53 2.66
CA ILE A 34 7.40 -1.14 2.39
C ILE A 34 8.36 -1.58 3.51
N GLY A 35 7.91 -2.52 4.36
CA GLY A 35 8.64 -2.93 5.57
C GLY A 35 8.58 -1.92 6.73
N HIS A 36 9.31 -2.22 7.80
CA HIS A 36 9.47 -1.35 8.97
C HIS A 36 10.92 -1.46 9.46
N PRO A 37 11.60 -0.35 9.83
CA PRO A 37 13.03 -0.34 10.16
C PRO A 37 13.35 -0.92 11.56
N GLY A 38 12.45 -1.72 12.15
CA GLY A 38 12.53 -2.26 13.51
C GLY A 38 12.35 -1.25 14.65
N MET A 39 12.85 -0.02 14.51
CA MET A 39 12.82 1.03 15.54
C MET A 39 11.98 2.23 15.11
N LYS A 40 11.16 2.76 16.03
CA LYS A 40 10.22 3.86 15.76
C LYS A 40 10.93 5.14 15.34
N GLU A 41 12.09 5.41 15.93
CA GLU A 41 12.92 6.59 15.69
C GLU A 41 13.47 6.63 14.26
N LYS A 42 13.60 5.47 13.62
CA LYS A 42 14.10 5.33 12.24
C LYS A 42 12.99 5.41 11.19
N VAL A 43 11.72 5.42 11.58
CA VAL A 43 10.59 5.40 10.64
C VAL A 43 10.62 6.59 9.69
N THR A 44 10.89 7.80 10.18
CA THR A 44 10.95 9.00 9.33
C THR A 44 12.01 8.88 8.23
N GLY A 45 13.21 8.39 8.57
CA GLY A 45 14.25 8.15 7.58
C GLY A 45 13.90 7.03 6.59
N HIS A 46 13.24 5.97 7.06
CA HIS A 46 12.80 4.86 6.23
C HIS A 46 11.77 5.28 5.17
N VAL A 47 10.76 6.07 5.55
CA VAL A 47 9.68 6.47 4.63
C VAL A 47 10.04 7.61 3.68
N LEU A 48 11.08 8.38 3.99
CA LEU A 48 11.60 9.46 3.14
C LEU A 48 12.82 9.04 2.32
N GLY A 49 13.37 7.86 2.58
CA GLY A 49 14.50 7.29 1.87
C GLY A 49 14.08 6.62 0.56
N ASN A 50 15.04 6.46 -0.34
CA ASN A 50 14.87 5.63 -1.53
C ASN A 50 14.88 4.15 -1.16
N PHE A 51 14.19 3.33 -1.96
CA PHE A 51 14.34 1.88 -1.92
C PHE A 51 15.79 1.46 -2.17
N ALA A 52 16.24 0.37 -1.53
CA ALA A 52 17.55 -0.17 -1.82
C ALA A 52 17.59 -0.80 -3.21
N LYS A 53 18.77 -0.95 -3.81
CA LYS A 53 18.91 -1.62 -5.11
C LYS A 53 18.37 -3.06 -5.09
N ALA A 54 18.52 -3.74 -3.96
CA ALA A 54 17.98 -5.08 -3.76
C ALA A 54 16.44 -5.11 -3.74
N ASP A 55 15.79 -3.98 -3.47
CA ASP A 55 14.33 -3.89 -3.43
C ASP A 55 13.71 -3.64 -4.81
N GLN A 56 14.48 -3.10 -5.76
CA GLN A 56 13.96 -2.69 -7.06
C GLN A 56 13.17 -3.79 -7.78
N PRO A 57 13.66 -5.05 -7.88
CA PRO A 57 12.94 -6.08 -8.61
C PRO A 57 11.52 -6.33 -8.08
N TRP A 58 11.35 -6.42 -6.75
CA TRP A 58 10.05 -6.68 -6.16
C TRP A 58 9.16 -5.44 -6.14
N VAL A 59 9.74 -4.23 -6.03
CA VAL A 59 9.00 -2.97 -6.07
C VAL A 59 8.40 -2.74 -7.46
N GLU A 60 9.19 -2.93 -8.51
CA GLU A 60 8.73 -2.77 -9.91
C GLU A 60 7.60 -3.74 -10.21
N ALA A 61 7.80 -5.05 -9.94
CA ALA A 61 6.76 -6.05 -10.15
C ALA A 61 5.48 -5.77 -9.33
N LEU A 62 5.61 -5.24 -8.11
CA LEU A 62 4.47 -4.84 -7.30
C LEU A 62 3.71 -3.66 -7.93
N LEU A 63 4.43 -2.65 -8.43
CA LEU A 63 3.82 -1.47 -9.05
C LEU A 63 3.09 -1.83 -10.35
N ASP A 64 3.71 -2.64 -11.20
CA ASP A 64 3.11 -3.14 -12.43
C ASP A 64 1.83 -3.95 -12.13
N ALA A 65 1.91 -4.89 -11.19
CA ALA A 65 0.76 -5.69 -10.77
C ALA A 65 -0.39 -4.83 -10.22
N VAL A 66 -0.08 -3.77 -9.47
CA VAL A 66 -1.09 -2.84 -8.94
C VAL A 66 -1.72 -2.02 -10.06
N ALA A 67 -0.92 -1.53 -11.02
CA ALA A 67 -1.42 -0.78 -12.16
C ALA A 67 -2.36 -1.64 -13.03
N ASP A 68 -1.94 -2.86 -13.36
CA ASP A 68 -2.74 -3.82 -14.13
C ASP A 68 -4.06 -4.19 -13.46
N ALA A 69 -4.05 -4.35 -12.13
CA ALA A 69 -5.24 -4.74 -11.38
C ALA A 69 -6.14 -3.54 -11.04
N ALA A 70 -5.65 -2.29 -11.13
CA ALA A 70 -6.37 -1.09 -10.68
C ALA A 70 -7.81 -0.94 -11.24
N PRO A 71 -8.14 -1.32 -12.49
CA PRO A 71 -9.52 -1.26 -12.99
C PRO A 71 -10.54 -2.03 -12.13
N LEU A 72 -10.11 -3.10 -11.44
CA LEU A 72 -10.98 -3.87 -10.53
C LEU A 72 -11.45 -3.04 -9.33
N LEU A 73 -10.64 -2.07 -8.89
CA LEU A 73 -11.04 -1.15 -7.80
C LEU A 73 -12.18 -0.24 -8.22
N ALA A 74 -12.13 0.31 -9.44
CA ALA A 74 -13.20 1.16 -9.98
C ALA A 74 -14.51 0.38 -10.20
N GLN A 75 -14.41 -0.92 -10.45
CA GLN A 75 -15.55 -1.83 -10.58
C GLN A 75 -16.11 -2.31 -9.23
N GLY A 76 -15.54 -1.87 -8.10
CA GLY A 76 -15.99 -2.30 -6.77
C GLY A 76 -15.61 -3.74 -6.41
N LYS A 77 -14.51 -4.26 -7.00
CA LYS A 77 -14.03 -5.64 -6.82
C LYS A 77 -12.69 -5.70 -6.06
N PRO A 78 -12.66 -5.28 -4.77
CA PRO A 78 -11.41 -5.19 -4.01
C PRO A 78 -10.75 -6.55 -3.73
N GLU A 79 -11.55 -7.61 -3.63
CA GLU A 79 -11.08 -8.99 -3.40
C GLU A 79 -10.40 -9.57 -4.65
N GLU A 80 -10.99 -9.34 -5.83
CA GLU A 80 -10.38 -9.69 -7.12
C GLU A 80 -9.09 -8.90 -7.33
N PHE A 81 -9.07 -7.61 -7.01
CA PHE A 81 -7.84 -6.80 -7.05
C PHE A 81 -6.73 -7.43 -6.20
N MET A 82 -7.02 -7.76 -4.93
CA MET A 82 -6.00 -8.35 -4.05
C MET A 82 -5.51 -9.70 -4.57
N THR A 83 -6.41 -10.54 -5.08
CA THR A 83 -6.08 -11.85 -5.66
C THR A 83 -5.22 -11.69 -6.91
N ARG A 84 -5.58 -10.77 -7.82
CA ARG A 84 -4.83 -10.51 -9.05
C ARG A 84 -3.43 -10.00 -8.75
N VAL A 85 -3.28 -9.02 -7.85
CA VAL A 85 -1.96 -8.51 -7.45
C VAL A 85 -1.12 -9.62 -6.82
N ALA A 86 -1.73 -10.48 -5.99
CA ALA A 86 -1.00 -11.59 -5.39
C ALA A 86 -0.50 -12.59 -6.44
N LEU A 87 -1.31 -12.92 -7.45
CA LEU A 87 -0.90 -13.82 -8.55
C LEU A 87 0.24 -13.23 -9.37
N LEU A 88 0.15 -11.97 -9.77
CA LEU A 88 1.17 -11.30 -10.59
C LEU A 88 2.50 -11.08 -9.86
N THR A 89 2.52 -11.14 -8.53
CA THR A 89 3.74 -10.93 -7.72
C THR A 89 4.32 -12.23 -7.15
N GLN A 90 3.78 -13.40 -7.52
CA GLN A 90 4.30 -14.70 -7.04
C GLN A 90 5.69 -15.04 -7.58
N GLU A 91 6.00 -14.64 -8.81
CA GLU A 91 7.23 -15.04 -9.51
C GLU A 91 8.44 -14.18 -9.13
N THR A 92 8.23 -12.99 -8.57
CA THR A 92 9.28 -12.04 -8.17
C THR A 92 9.68 -12.18 -6.70
N ARG A 93 9.25 -13.25 -6.05
CA ARG A 93 9.36 -13.44 -4.60
C ARG A 93 10.49 -14.36 -4.17
#